data_AF-A0A357JIS0-F1
#
_entry.id   AF-A0A357JIS0-F1
#
_cell.length_a   1.000
_cell.length_b   1.000
_cell.length_c   1.000
_cell.angle_alpha   90.00
_cell.angle_beta   90.00
_cell.angle_gamma   90.00
#
_symmetry.space_group_name_H-M   'P 1'
#
loop_
_entity.id
_entity.type
_entity.pdbx_description
1 polymer ?
#
loop_
_entity_poly.entity_id
_entity_poly.type
_entity_poly.pdbx_seq_one_letter_code
_entity_poly.pdbx_strand_id
1 'polypeptide(L)' 'NNITIEKGSITINGVSLTVVNSLINQFSVAIIPYTFEHTTFGALKLNDSV' A
#
# COMPACT_ATOMS: atom_id res chain seq x y z
N ASN A 1 17.54 4.55 6.92
CA ASN A 1 17.12 4.90 5.55
C ASN A 1 15.72 4.41 5.29
N ASN A 2 14.93 5.20 4.58
CA ASN A 2 13.63 4.77 4.07
C ASN A 2 13.86 3.98 2.79
N ILE A 3 13.17 2.85 2.64
CA ILE A 3 13.24 2.01 1.44
C ILE A 3 12.34 2.58 0.33
N THR A 4 11.23 3.22 0.73
CA THR A 4 10.27 3.88 -0.14
C THR A 4 10.56 5.38 -0.28
N ILE A 5 9.99 5.99 -1.33
CA ILE A 5 9.98 7.42 -1.56
C ILE A 5 8.54 7.91 -1.74
N GLU A 6 8.24 9.13 -1.27
CA GLU A 6 6.94 9.74 -1.51
C GLU A 6 6.69 9.93 -3.01
N LYS A 7 5.45 9.70 -3.43
CA LYS A 7 5.01 9.69 -4.85
C LYS A 7 5.69 8.61 -5.70
N GLY A 8 6.45 7.71 -5.08
CA GLY A 8 6.93 6.49 -5.71
C GLY A 8 5.81 5.45 -5.86
N SER A 9 6.12 4.40 -6.61
CA SER A 9 5.24 3.25 -6.80
C SER A 9 5.69 2.07 -5.93
N ILE A 10 4.73 1.33 -5.38
CA ILE A 10 4.96 0.08 -4.66
C ILE A 10 3.94 -0.95 -5.11
N THR A 11 4.33 -2.23 -5.13
CA THR A 11 3.41 -3.34 -5.43
C THR A 11 3.16 -4.13 -4.15
N ILE A 12 1.89 -4.34 -3.82
CA ILE A 12 1.46 -5.16 -2.68
C ILE A 12 0.42 -6.14 -3.19
N ASN A 13 0.61 -7.45 -2.95
CA ASN A 13 -0.27 -8.50 -3.49
C ASN A 13 -0.50 -8.39 -5.02
N GLY A 14 0.49 -7.93 -5.78
CA GLY A 14 0.40 -7.73 -7.23
C GLY A 14 -0.33 -6.46 -7.68
N VAL A 15 -0.77 -5.60 -6.76
CA VAL A 15 -1.45 -4.34 -7.07
C VAL A 15 -0.48 -3.17 -6.94
N SER A 16 -0.35 -2.39 -8.02
CA SER A 16 0.46 -1.17 -8.03
C SER A 16 -0.26 -0.03 -7.30
N LEU A 17 0.40 0.56 -6.31
CA LEU A 17 -0.12 1.65 -5.49
C LEU A 17 0.89 2.80 -5.41
N THR A 18 0.38 3.99 -5.12
CA THR A 18 1.20 5.20 -4.93
C THR A 18 1.48 5.42 -3.45
N VAL A 19 2.75 5.56 -3.10
CA VAL A 19 3.18 5.88 -1.73
C VAL A 19 2.89 7.35 -1.44
N VAL A 20 2.06 7.61 -0.42
CA VAL A 20 1.69 8.98 0.01
C VAL A 20 2.51 9.49 1.18
N ASN A 21 3.10 8.59 1.98
CA ASN A 21 3.99 8.93 3.08
C ASN A 21 5.02 7.81 3.26
N SER A 22 6.29 8.17 3.42
CA SER A 22 7.38 7.23 3.66
C SER A 22 8.09 7.54 4.98
N LEU A 23 7.98 6.61 5.93
CA LEU A 23 8.61 6.68 7.24
C LEU A 23 9.65 5.55 7.40
N ILE A 24 10.35 5.53 8.54
CA ILE A 24 11.28 4.45 8.86
C ILE A 24 10.48 3.19 9.15
N ASN A 25 10.72 2.12 8.39
CA ASN A 25 10.04 0.82 8.48
C ASN A 25 8.51 0.86 8.30
N GLN A 26 7.95 1.95 7.78
CA GLN A 26 6.53 2.10 7.53
C GLN A 26 6.29 3.01 6.33
N PHE A 27 5.22 2.74 5.58
CA PHE A 27 4.76 3.63 4.52
C PHE A 27 3.23 3.60 4.48
N SER A 28 2.66 4.64 3.87
CA SER A 28 1.22 4.75 3.63
C SER A 28 0.96 4.83 2.14
N VAL A 29 -0.16 4.24 1.70
CA VAL A 29 -0.64 4.26 0.32
C VAL A 29 -2.08 4.76 0.28
N ALA A 30 -2.47 5.38 -0.83
CA ALA A 30 -3.87 5.69 -1.10
C ALA A 30 -4.49 4.57 -1.94
N ILE A 31 -5.65 4.07 -1.51
CA ILE A 31 -6.44 3.07 -2.22
C ILE A 31 -7.76 3.73 -2.63
N ILE A 32 -8.08 3.70 -3.92
CA ILE A 32 -9.36 4.18 -4.44
C ILE A 32 -10.45 3.10 -4.28
N PRO A 33 -11.74 3.46 -4.22
CA PRO A 33 -12.84 2.50 -4.00
C PRO A 33 -12.80 1.29 -4.95
N TYR A 34 -12.56 1.54 -6.24
CA TYR A 34 -12.46 0.47 -7.24
C TYR A 34 -11.37 -0.56 -6.88
N THR A 35 -10.17 -0.11 -6.48
CA THR A 35 -9.09 -1.01 -6.06
C THR A 35 -9.45 -1.74 -4.76
N PHE A 36 -10.13 -1.08 -3.83
CA PHE A 36 -10.55 -1.70 -2.57
C PHE A 36 -11.58 -2.82 -2.79
N GLU A 37 -12.53 -2.61 -3.71
CA GLU A 37 -13.62 -3.56 -4.03
C GLU A 37 -13.18 -4.72 -4.95
N HIS A 38 -12.23 -4.46 -5.86
CA HIS A 38 -11.79 -5.45 -6.86
C HIS A 38 -10.47 -6.17 -6.52
N THR A 39 -9.95 -6.02 -5.30
CA THR A 39 -8.71 -6.70 -4.86
C THR A 39 -8.86 -7.28 -3.45
N THR A 40 -7.81 -7.93 -2.95
CA THR A 40 -7.81 -8.52 -1.61
C THR A 40 -7.75 -7.49 -0.48
N PHE A 41 -7.51 -6.20 -0.77
CA PHE A 41 -7.40 -5.14 0.25
C PHE A 41 -8.66 -4.98 1.10
N GLY A 42 -9.84 -5.21 0.54
CA GLY A 42 -11.12 -5.14 1.27
C GLY A 42 -11.27 -6.17 2.39
N ALA A 43 -10.50 -7.26 2.34
CA ALA A 43 -10.54 -8.34 3.32
C ALA A 43 -9.40 -8.29 4.33
N LEU A 44 -8.40 -7.42 4.14
CA LEU A 44 -7.24 -7.34 5.03
C LEU A 44 -7.63 -6.82 6.41
N LYS A 45 -7.01 -7.40 7.42
CA LYS A 45 -7.14 -7.02 8.83
C LYS A 45 -5.80 -6.55 9.37
N LEU A 46 -5.87 -5.87 10.51
CA LEU A 46 -4.66 -5.51 11.26
C LEU A 46 -3.85 -6.78 11.57
N ASN A 47 -2.54 -6.72 11.27
CA ASN A 47 -1.56 -7.81 11.40
C ASN A 47 -1.58 -8.89 10.31
N ASP A 48 -2.37 -8.75 9.24
CA ASP A 48 -2.24 -9.63 8.07
C ASP A 48 -0.89 -9.41 7.37
N SER A 49 -0.31 -10.50 6.86
CA SER A 49 0.91 -10.47 6.04
C SER A 49 0.54 -10.33 4.56
N VAL A 50 1.27 -9.47 3.85
CA VAL A 50 1.07 -9.11 2.43
C VAL A 50 2.39 -9.08 1.66
#